data_AF-A0A2P2P2L4-F1
#
_entry.id   AF-A0A2P2P2L4-F1
#
_cell.length_a   1.000
_cell.length_b   1.000
_cell.length_c   1.000
_cell.angle_alpha   90.00
_cell.angle_beta   90.00
_cell.angle_gamma   90.00
#
_symmetry.space_group_name_H-M   'P 1'
#
loop_
_entity.id
_entity.type
_entity.pdbx_description
1 polymer ?
#
loop_
_entity_poly.entity_id
_entity_poly.type
_entity_poly.pdbx_seq_one_letter_code
_entity_poly.pdbx_strand_id
1 'polypeptide(L)'
;MFDNEGVCKALEKLADFEKRANSRVCESEVLKGLSLEDIHWAGKHLAFQDGCKEFFQKIINNEKLKSNVHVISYCWCGDLIRLAFSSGDPKVLDVLQVHSNELAYEGSISTGEIVRMVESPTEKLQMFSNISKDCSTNGRQLTVYIGGSVGDLLCLLKADIGIVMGSSPSLRKLGGHFGISFVPLFSGVIKKQKELTEGGSHNWKGLQGILYTVSSWAEIQAFIMGL
;
A
#
# COMPACT_ATOMS: atom_id res chain seq x y z
N MET A 1 23.57 -0.64 11.37
CA MET A 1 23.64 -0.77 9.90
C MET A 1 22.33 -1.39 9.44
N PHE A 2 21.74 -0.92 8.34
CA PHE A 2 20.49 -1.48 7.81
C PHE A 2 20.76 -2.88 7.22
N ASP A 3 20.00 -3.88 7.67
CA ASP A 3 20.11 -5.27 7.23
C ASP A 3 18.92 -5.66 6.33
N ASN A 4 19.07 -5.40 5.03
CA ASN A 4 18.03 -5.70 4.06
C ASN A 4 17.79 -7.21 3.88
N GLU A 5 18.86 -8.02 3.90
CA GLU A 5 18.75 -9.47 3.71
C GLU A 5 18.04 -10.13 4.89
N GLY A 6 18.34 -9.68 6.11
CA GLY A 6 17.64 -10.11 7.32
C GLY A 6 16.14 -9.78 7.29
N VAL A 7 15.77 -8.58 6.82
CA VAL A 7 14.35 -8.20 6.64
C VAL A 7 13.65 -9.14 5.67
N CYS A 8 14.25 -9.41 4.50
CA CYS A 8 13.68 -10.33 3.50
C CYS A 8 13.44 -11.73 4.11
N LYS A 9 14.46 -12.31 4.73
CA LYS A 9 14.36 -13.64 5.37
C LYS A 9 13.31 -13.69 6.49
N ALA A 10 13.17 -12.62 7.26
CA ALA A 10 12.16 -12.54 8.30
C ALA A 10 10.74 -12.51 7.72
N LEU A 11 10.53 -11.79 6.61
CA LEU A 11 9.23 -11.66 5.97
C LEU A 11 8.86 -12.85 5.09
N GLU A 12 9.83 -13.62 4.61
CA GLU A 12 9.60 -14.96 4.02
C GLU A 12 8.93 -15.89 5.05
N LYS A 13 9.39 -15.88 6.31
CA LYS A 13 8.75 -16.66 7.38
C LYS A 13 7.33 -16.18 7.71
N LEU A 14 7.08 -14.88 7.53
CA LEU A 14 5.74 -14.30 7.70
C LEU A 14 4.78 -14.74 6.58
N ALA A 15 5.29 -14.91 5.35
CA ALA A 15 4.48 -15.34 4.21
C ALA A 15 3.74 -16.66 4.48
N ASP A 16 4.43 -17.65 5.07
CA ASP A 16 3.83 -18.92 5.43
C ASP A 16 2.71 -18.77 6.47
N PHE A 17 2.87 -17.83 7.40
CA PHE A 17 1.83 -17.54 8.40
C PHE A 17 0.60 -16.91 7.75
N GLU A 18 0.77 -15.94 6.86
CA GLU A 18 -0.34 -15.26 6.16
C GLU A 18 -1.11 -16.24 5.25
N LYS A 19 -0.40 -17.09 4.49
CA LYS A 19 -1.04 -18.14 3.65
C LYS A 19 -1.84 -19.16 4.45
N ARG A 20 -1.32 -19.56 5.62
CA ARG A 20 -2.08 -20.42 6.55
C ARG A 20 -3.30 -19.70 7.13
N ALA A 21 -3.22 -18.39 7.36
CA ALA A 21 -4.35 -17.62 7.84
C ALA A 21 -5.50 -17.60 6.81
N ASN A 22 -5.19 -17.40 5.54
CA ASN A 22 -6.19 -17.48 4.46
C ASN A 22 -6.80 -18.88 4.34
N SER A 23 -5.98 -19.92 4.49
CA SER A 23 -6.49 -21.30 4.43
C SER A 23 -7.48 -21.59 5.56
N ARG A 24 -7.22 -21.14 6.79
CA ARG A 24 -8.17 -21.26 7.90
C ARG A 24 -9.49 -20.52 7.65
N VAL A 25 -9.46 -19.43 6.91
CA VAL A 25 -10.66 -18.65 6.57
C VAL A 25 -11.53 -19.43 5.59
N CYS A 26 -10.94 -19.99 4.52
CA CYS A 26 -11.65 -20.91 3.62
C CYS A 26 -12.23 -22.11 4.37
N GLU A 27 -11.38 -22.79 5.17
CA GLU A 27 -11.77 -23.99 5.94
C GLU A 27 -12.91 -23.74 6.93
N SER A 28 -12.98 -22.52 7.49
CA SER A 28 -14.06 -22.15 8.41
C SER A 28 -15.40 -21.86 7.72
N GLU A 29 -15.42 -21.74 6.39
CA GLU A 29 -16.56 -21.30 5.58
C GLU A 29 -17.17 -19.95 6.03
N VAL A 30 -16.46 -19.13 6.81
CA VAL A 30 -17.01 -17.90 7.41
C VAL A 30 -17.45 -16.86 6.37
N LEU A 31 -16.94 -16.95 5.14
CA LEU A 31 -17.30 -16.07 4.03
C LEU A 31 -18.38 -16.66 3.11
N LYS A 32 -18.77 -17.92 3.32
CA LYS A 32 -19.76 -18.63 2.50
C LYS A 32 -21.15 -18.06 2.74
N GLY A 33 -21.92 -17.92 1.67
CA GLY A 33 -23.28 -17.38 1.74
C GLY A 33 -23.38 -15.85 1.72
N LEU A 34 -22.26 -15.13 1.77
CA LEU A 34 -22.25 -13.67 1.58
C LEU A 34 -22.75 -13.32 0.18
N SER A 35 -23.75 -12.45 0.08
CA SER A 35 -24.27 -12.02 -1.22
C SER A 35 -23.47 -10.84 -1.78
N LEU A 36 -23.46 -10.68 -3.11
CA LEU A 36 -22.92 -9.49 -3.76
C LEU A 36 -23.62 -8.20 -3.27
N GLU A 37 -24.90 -8.27 -2.91
CA GLU A 37 -25.64 -7.13 -2.36
C GLU A 37 -25.09 -6.71 -1.00
N ASP A 38 -24.78 -7.68 -0.12
CA ASP A 38 -24.16 -7.41 1.18
C ASP A 38 -22.77 -6.79 1.02
N ILE A 39 -21.96 -7.31 0.09
CA ILE A 39 -20.63 -6.76 -0.23
C ILE A 39 -20.76 -5.35 -0.79
N HIS A 40 -21.71 -5.10 -1.68
CA HIS A 40 -21.99 -3.79 -2.24
C HIS A 40 -22.41 -2.78 -1.17
N TRP A 41 -23.30 -3.19 -0.27
CA TRP A 41 -23.70 -2.37 0.86
C TRP A 41 -22.51 -2.08 1.78
N ALA A 42 -21.76 -3.11 2.18
CA ALA A 42 -20.60 -2.96 3.07
C ALA A 42 -19.51 -2.07 2.46
N GLY A 43 -19.22 -2.22 1.16
CA GLY A 43 -18.25 -1.41 0.44
C GLY A 43 -18.65 0.06 0.46
N LYS A 44 -19.88 0.38 0.06
CA LYS A 44 -20.37 1.78 0.02
C LYS A 44 -20.41 2.47 1.38
N HIS A 45 -20.57 1.71 2.46
CA HIS A 45 -20.64 2.21 3.83
C HIS A 45 -19.31 2.07 4.60
N LEU A 46 -18.24 1.66 3.92
CA LEU A 46 -16.92 1.56 4.54
C LEU A 46 -16.46 2.96 4.97
N ALA A 47 -16.15 3.11 6.26
CA ALA A 47 -15.59 4.34 6.80
C ALA A 47 -14.13 4.47 6.37
N PHE A 48 -13.81 5.58 5.70
CA PHE A 48 -12.44 5.93 5.38
C PHE A 48 -11.80 6.68 6.54
N GLN A 49 -10.47 6.58 6.67
CA GLN A 49 -9.74 7.51 7.54
C GLN A 49 -9.91 8.94 7.02
N ASP A 50 -10.01 9.89 7.95
CA ASP A 50 -10.16 11.32 7.65
C ASP A 50 -9.12 11.80 6.63
N GLY A 51 -9.59 12.43 5.55
CA GLY A 51 -8.74 12.97 4.48
C GLY A 51 -8.32 11.96 3.41
N CYS A 52 -8.61 10.66 3.56
CA CYS A 52 -8.20 9.63 2.60
C CYS A 52 -8.91 9.79 1.24
N LYS A 53 -10.24 9.95 1.24
CA LYS A 53 -11.01 10.12 -0.01
C LYS A 53 -10.58 11.39 -0.74
N GLU A 54 -10.44 12.49 0.00
CA GLU A 54 -10.03 13.80 -0.53
C GLU A 54 -8.62 13.75 -1.12
N PHE A 55 -7.72 13.00 -0.48
CA PHE A 55 -6.37 12.77 -1.01
C PHE A 55 -6.41 12.11 -2.39
N PHE A 56 -7.07 10.96 -2.52
CA PHE A 56 -7.14 10.25 -3.80
C PHE A 56 -7.83 11.08 -4.89
N GLN A 57 -8.93 11.76 -4.55
CA GLN A 57 -9.61 12.68 -5.47
C GLN A 57 -8.69 13.78 -5.99
N LYS A 58 -7.87 14.39 -5.12
CA LYS A 58 -6.95 15.46 -5.53
C LYS A 58 -5.78 14.97 -6.36
N ILE A 59 -5.20 13.81 -6.02
CA ILE A 59 -4.10 13.23 -6.82
C ILE A 59 -4.61 12.86 -8.20
N ILE A 60 -5.75 12.18 -8.29
CA ILE A 60 -6.30 11.70 -9.57
C ILE A 60 -6.76 12.85 -10.47
N ASN A 61 -7.33 13.92 -9.89
CA ASN A 61 -7.77 15.09 -10.65
C ASN A 61 -6.65 16.11 -10.95
N ASN A 62 -5.41 15.87 -10.51
CA ASN A 62 -4.31 16.80 -10.76
C ASN A 62 -3.61 16.49 -12.08
N GLU A 63 -3.97 17.23 -13.14
CA GLU A 63 -3.40 17.06 -14.49
C GLU A 63 -1.87 17.25 -14.56
N LYS A 64 -1.27 17.95 -13.59
CA LYS A 64 0.19 18.15 -13.54
C LYS A 64 0.91 16.91 -13.00
N LEU A 65 0.24 16.14 -12.15
CA LEU A 65 0.75 14.88 -11.60
C LEU A 65 0.26 13.74 -12.50
N LYS A 66 1.11 13.28 -13.42
CA LYS A 66 0.85 12.04 -14.16
C LYS A 66 1.08 10.83 -13.25
N SER A 67 0.20 10.64 -12.29
CA SER A 67 0.29 9.59 -11.27
C SER A 67 -0.48 8.35 -11.69
N ASN A 68 0.18 7.20 -11.60
CA ASN A 68 -0.50 5.90 -11.70
C ASN A 68 -0.77 5.38 -10.28
N VAL A 69 -2.04 5.16 -9.94
CA VAL A 69 -2.46 4.88 -8.56
C VAL A 69 -2.87 3.42 -8.44
N HIS A 70 -2.15 2.69 -7.58
CA HIS A 70 -2.38 1.27 -7.34
C HIS A 70 -2.68 1.01 -5.86
N VAL A 71 -3.60 0.08 -5.60
CA VAL A 71 -3.83 -0.51 -4.28
C VAL A 71 -3.36 -1.96 -4.33
N ILE A 72 -2.43 -2.33 -3.45
CA ILE A 72 -1.95 -3.71 -3.30
C ILE A 72 -2.34 -4.18 -1.89
N SER A 73 -3.27 -5.12 -1.80
CA SER A 73 -3.93 -5.47 -0.55
C SER A 73 -4.07 -6.97 -0.34
N TYR A 74 -4.05 -7.40 0.93
CA TYR A 74 -4.39 -8.77 1.32
C TYR A 74 -5.88 -9.04 1.41
N CYS A 75 -6.72 -8.00 1.25
CA CYS A 75 -8.17 -8.11 1.38
C CYS A 75 -8.69 -9.32 0.60
N TRP A 76 -9.58 -10.09 1.24
CA TRP A 76 -10.20 -11.28 0.64
C TRP A 76 -11.23 -10.96 -0.44
N CYS A 77 -11.61 -9.67 -0.58
CA CYS A 77 -12.61 -9.21 -1.53
C CYS A 77 -12.15 -7.87 -2.15
N GLY A 78 -11.62 -7.92 -3.37
CA GLY A 78 -11.22 -6.72 -4.10
C GLY A 78 -12.41 -5.86 -4.50
N ASP A 79 -13.57 -6.47 -4.74
CA ASP A 79 -14.83 -5.76 -4.94
C ASP A 79 -15.15 -4.82 -3.78
N LEU A 80 -14.91 -5.23 -2.53
CA LEU A 80 -15.12 -4.37 -1.36
C LEU A 80 -14.29 -3.08 -1.45
N ILE A 81 -13.03 -3.18 -1.88
CA ILE A 81 -12.15 -2.01 -2.07
C ILE A 81 -12.69 -1.14 -3.20
N ARG A 82 -13.00 -1.71 -4.36
CA ARG A 82 -13.54 -0.97 -5.52
C ARG A 82 -14.83 -0.24 -5.12
N LEU A 83 -15.74 -0.93 -4.45
CA LEU A 83 -17.02 -0.40 -3.99
C LEU A 83 -16.86 0.71 -2.94
N ALA A 84 -15.87 0.60 -2.06
CA ALA A 84 -15.56 1.66 -1.11
C ALA A 84 -15.21 2.98 -1.82
N PHE A 85 -14.42 2.92 -2.89
CA PHE A 85 -14.11 4.08 -3.71
C PHE A 85 -15.26 4.50 -4.65
N SER A 86 -16.21 3.60 -4.96
CA SER A 86 -17.36 3.89 -5.83
C SER A 86 -18.36 4.88 -5.23
N SER A 87 -18.38 5.02 -3.91
CA SER A 87 -19.19 6.00 -3.20
C SER A 87 -18.71 7.45 -3.40
N GLY A 88 -17.54 7.64 -4.00
CA GLY A 88 -16.91 8.93 -4.25
C GLY A 88 -17.04 9.42 -5.69
N ASP A 89 -15.96 10.00 -6.21
CA ASP A 89 -15.88 10.50 -7.58
C ASP A 89 -15.72 9.31 -8.55
N PRO A 90 -16.63 9.10 -9.54
CA PRO A 90 -16.56 8.00 -10.49
C PRO A 90 -15.21 7.90 -11.22
N LYS A 91 -14.52 9.03 -11.44
CA LYS A 91 -13.19 9.05 -12.08
C LYS A 91 -12.14 8.31 -11.27
N VAL A 92 -12.32 8.19 -9.95
CA VAL A 92 -11.39 7.45 -9.10
C VAL A 92 -11.38 5.98 -9.47
N LEU A 93 -12.54 5.40 -9.83
CA LEU A 93 -12.64 3.98 -10.21
C LEU A 93 -11.96 3.68 -11.54
N ASP A 94 -12.00 4.62 -12.48
CA ASP A 94 -11.39 4.43 -13.80
C ASP A 94 -9.86 4.44 -13.75
N VAL A 95 -9.28 5.08 -12.73
CA VAL A 95 -7.83 5.26 -12.59
C VAL A 95 -7.22 4.36 -11.51
N LEU A 96 -7.98 3.99 -10.48
CA LEU A 96 -7.50 3.19 -9.35
C LEU A 96 -7.40 1.71 -9.72
N GLN A 97 -6.17 1.19 -9.77
CA GLN A 97 -5.94 -0.24 -10.04
C GLN A 97 -5.84 -1.02 -8.73
N VAL A 98 -6.81 -1.91 -8.49
CA VAL A 98 -6.85 -2.75 -7.29
C VAL A 98 -6.24 -4.12 -7.58
N HIS A 99 -5.25 -4.50 -6.77
CA HIS A 99 -4.53 -5.77 -6.77
C HIS A 99 -4.72 -6.43 -5.39
N SER A 100 -5.64 -7.38 -5.28
CA SER A 100 -5.95 -8.06 -4.01
C SER A 100 -6.36 -9.51 -4.25
N ASN A 101 -6.69 -10.25 -3.18
CA ASN A 101 -7.43 -11.49 -3.35
C ASN A 101 -8.89 -11.17 -3.73
N GLU A 102 -9.60 -12.17 -4.22
CA GLU A 102 -11.02 -12.05 -4.57
C GLU A 102 -11.84 -13.17 -3.93
N LEU A 103 -13.12 -12.91 -3.66
CA LEU A 103 -14.05 -13.95 -3.27
C LEU A 103 -14.45 -14.76 -4.50
N ALA A 104 -14.52 -16.07 -4.36
CA ALA A 104 -15.16 -16.91 -5.36
C ALA A 104 -16.69 -16.87 -5.17
N TYR A 105 -17.41 -16.85 -6.29
CA TYR A 105 -18.87 -16.76 -6.32
C TYR A 105 -19.48 -17.87 -7.16
N GLU A 106 -20.66 -18.31 -6.75
CA GLU A 106 -21.59 -19.08 -7.57
C GLU A 106 -22.87 -18.24 -7.72
N GLY A 107 -23.10 -17.74 -8.94
CA GLY A 107 -24.10 -16.69 -9.16
C GLY A 107 -23.74 -15.42 -8.39
N SER A 108 -24.62 -14.97 -7.49
CA SER A 108 -24.42 -13.77 -6.66
C SER A 108 -24.03 -14.08 -5.21
N ILE A 109 -23.72 -15.33 -4.89
CA ILE A 109 -23.44 -15.79 -3.53
C ILE A 109 -22.01 -16.31 -3.45
N SER A 110 -21.27 -15.90 -2.42
CA SER A 110 -19.91 -16.36 -2.20
C SER A 110 -19.88 -17.84 -1.81
N THR A 111 -18.97 -18.59 -2.42
CA THR A 111 -18.73 -20.01 -2.10
C THR A 111 -17.97 -20.18 -0.79
N GLY A 112 -17.42 -19.10 -0.22
CA GLY A 112 -16.51 -19.12 0.93
C GLY A 112 -15.04 -19.29 0.55
N GLU A 113 -14.74 -19.60 -0.71
CA GLU A 113 -13.37 -19.71 -1.20
C GLU A 113 -12.78 -18.36 -1.59
N ILE A 114 -11.46 -18.26 -1.46
CA ILE A 114 -10.68 -17.08 -1.82
C ILE A 114 -9.83 -17.41 -3.04
N VAL A 115 -9.97 -16.61 -4.10
CA VAL A 115 -9.04 -16.58 -5.23
C VAL A 115 -7.79 -15.81 -4.79
N ARG A 116 -6.72 -16.57 -4.60
CA ARG A 116 -5.47 -16.11 -3.98
C ARG A 116 -4.56 -15.45 -5.02
N MET A 117 -4.39 -14.14 -4.93
CA MET A 117 -3.52 -13.36 -5.84
C MET A 117 -2.41 -12.62 -5.09
N VAL A 118 -2.70 -12.08 -3.89
CA VAL A 118 -1.74 -11.36 -3.06
C VAL A 118 -1.95 -11.77 -1.60
N GLU A 119 -1.14 -12.70 -1.10
CA GLU A 119 -1.31 -13.30 0.23
C GLU A 119 -0.16 -13.02 1.19
N SER A 120 0.95 -12.47 0.69
CA SER A 120 2.20 -12.37 1.44
C SER A 120 2.99 -11.09 1.16
N PRO A 121 3.96 -10.72 2.02
CA PRO A 121 4.75 -9.51 1.82
C PRO A 121 5.62 -9.64 0.56
N THR A 122 6.05 -10.87 0.26
CA THR A 122 6.81 -11.22 -0.94
C THR A 122 5.98 -11.08 -2.21
N GLU A 123 4.71 -11.48 -2.21
CA GLU A 123 3.81 -11.31 -3.36
C GLU A 123 3.45 -9.83 -3.56
N LYS A 124 3.24 -9.07 -2.47
CA LYS A 124 3.11 -7.60 -2.55
C LYS A 124 4.33 -6.97 -3.22
N LEU A 125 5.53 -7.38 -2.80
CA LEU A 125 6.78 -6.88 -3.37
C LEU A 125 6.91 -7.24 -4.86
N GLN A 126 6.54 -8.46 -5.23
CA GLN A 126 6.55 -8.90 -6.62
C GLN A 126 5.58 -8.07 -7.47
N MET A 127 4.34 -7.89 -6.99
CA MET A 127 3.33 -7.05 -7.65
C MET A 127 3.83 -5.61 -7.82
N PHE A 128 4.32 -5.00 -6.74
CA PHE A 128 4.88 -3.65 -6.77
C PHE A 128 6.05 -3.51 -7.74
N SER A 129 6.93 -4.52 -7.79
CA SER A 129 8.08 -4.54 -8.71
C SER A 129 7.65 -4.67 -10.17
N ASN A 130 6.60 -5.43 -10.46
CA ASN A 130 6.06 -5.57 -11.82
C ASN A 130 5.43 -4.24 -12.29
N ILE A 131 4.57 -3.64 -11.46
CA ILE A 131 3.97 -2.33 -11.71
C ILE A 131 5.06 -1.28 -12.00
N SER A 132 6.10 -1.24 -11.17
CA SER A 132 7.21 -0.29 -11.32
C SER A 132 8.00 -0.49 -12.62
N LYS A 133 8.18 -1.75 -13.07
CA LYS A 133 8.86 -2.06 -14.34
C LYS A 133 8.05 -1.62 -15.55
N ASP A 134 6.75 -1.91 -15.57
CA ASP A 134 5.87 -1.54 -16.68
C ASP A 134 5.85 -0.02 -16.89
N CYS A 135 5.86 0.72 -15.79
CA CYS A 135 5.92 2.17 -15.75
C CYS A 135 7.28 2.77 -16.18
N SER A 136 8.40 2.07 -15.94
CA SER A 136 9.76 2.57 -16.21
C SER A 136 10.11 2.70 -17.70
N THR A 137 9.31 2.11 -18.59
CA THR A 137 9.47 2.19 -20.05
C THR A 137 9.35 3.63 -20.59
N ASN A 138 8.74 4.54 -19.82
CA ASN A 138 8.47 5.93 -20.20
C ASN A 138 9.35 6.99 -19.48
N GLY A 139 10.46 6.57 -18.84
CA GLY A 139 11.37 7.46 -18.10
C GLY A 139 11.47 7.12 -16.61
N ARG A 140 12.33 7.84 -15.87
CA ARG A 140 12.52 7.60 -14.43
C ARG A 140 11.31 8.11 -13.65
N GLN A 141 10.42 7.21 -13.27
CA GLN A 141 9.28 7.51 -12.40
C GLN A 141 9.69 7.45 -10.94
N LEU A 142 9.23 8.42 -10.15
CA LEU A 142 9.38 8.43 -8.71
C LEU A 142 8.32 7.53 -8.07
N THR A 143 8.75 6.53 -7.30
CA THR A 143 7.82 5.60 -6.64
C THR A 143 7.57 5.98 -5.20
N VAL A 144 6.30 6.14 -4.83
CA VAL A 144 5.84 6.37 -3.46
C VAL A 144 5.00 5.18 -3.03
N TYR A 145 5.33 4.57 -1.89
CA TYR A 145 4.51 3.51 -1.30
C TYR A 145 4.01 3.95 0.07
N ILE A 146 2.70 3.83 0.30
CA ILE A 146 2.04 4.18 1.57
C ILE A 146 1.56 2.89 2.22
N GLY A 147 1.98 2.63 3.46
CA GLY A 147 1.61 1.43 4.21
C GLY A 147 1.70 1.64 5.72
N GLY A 148 1.33 0.64 6.50
CA GLY A 148 1.34 0.76 7.97
C GLY A 148 1.57 -0.56 8.72
N SER A 149 1.55 -1.68 7.99
CA SER A 149 1.71 -3.01 8.55
C SER A 149 3.12 -3.57 8.32
N VAL A 150 3.43 -4.65 9.03
CA VAL A 150 4.65 -5.43 8.79
C VAL A 150 4.68 -6.00 7.37
N GLY A 151 3.54 -6.40 6.82
CA GLY A 151 3.43 -6.95 5.47
C GLY A 151 3.71 -5.93 4.36
N ASP A 152 3.71 -4.64 4.68
CA ASP A 152 4.04 -3.57 3.73
C ASP A 152 5.55 -3.24 3.69
N LEU A 153 6.34 -3.79 4.63
CA LEU A 153 7.71 -3.34 4.89
C LEU A 153 8.64 -3.51 3.68
N LEU A 154 8.51 -4.61 2.93
CA LEU A 154 9.32 -4.82 1.72
C LEU A 154 9.03 -3.77 0.66
N CYS A 155 7.75 -3.46 0.40
CA CYS A 155 7.37 -2.45 -0.58
C CYS A 155 7.78 -1.05 -0.13
N LEU A 156 7.60 -0.74 1.16
CA LEU A 156 8.03 0.52 1.78
C LEU A 156 9.53 0.76 1.60
N LEU A 157 10.36 -0.26 1.78
CA LEU A 157 11.80 -0.17 1.59
C LEU A 157 12.22 -0.13 0.12
N LYS A 158 11.45 -0.79 -0.76
CA LYS A 158 11.73 -0.87 -2.19
C LYS A 158 11.44 0.45 -2.92
N ALA A 159 10.39 1.16 -2.52
CA ALA A 159 10.01 2.44 -3.10
C ALA A 159 11.11 3.50 -2.91
N ASP A 160 11.15 4.49 -3.80
CA ASP A 160 12.03 5.66 -3.63
C ASP A 160 11.67 6.43 -2.36
N ILE A 161 10.37 6.48 -2.04
CA ILE A 161 9.82 7.09 -0.83
C ILE A 161 8.82 6.12 -0.20
N GLY A 162 9.23 5.48 0.90
CA GLY A 162 8.32 4.69 1.75
C GLY A 162 7.70 5.56 2.85
N ILE A 163 6.38 5.70 2.83
CA ILE A 163 5.59 6.46 3.83
C ILE A 163 4.82 5.51 4.73
N VAL A 164 5.09 5.58 6.02
CA VAL A 164 4.42 4.83 7.09
C VAL A 164 3.31 5.68 7.69
N MET A 165 2.07 5.32 7.39
CA MET A 165 0.88 5.89 8.01
C MET A 165 0.42 5.01 9.16
N GLY A 166 0.25 5.60 10.35
CA GLY A 166 -0.12 4.84 11.54
C GLY A 166 0.97 3.83 11.91
N SER A 167 2.05 4.31 12.54
CA SER A 167 3.22 3.47 12.81
C SER A 167 2.95 2.46 13.93
N SER A 168 2.57 1.23 13.55
CA SER A 168 2.26 0.16 14.50
C SER A 168 3.49 -0.24 15.35
N PRO A 169 3.31 -0.60 16.64
CA PRO A 169 4.42 -1.03 17.50
C PRO A 169 5.21 -2.21 16.93
N SER A 170 4.52 -3.17 16.29
CA SER A 170 5.14 -4.34 15.66
C SER A 170 6.05 -3.94 14.50
N LEU A 171 5.60 -3.00 13.64
CA LEU A 171 6.41 -2.48 12.54
C LEU A 171 7.66 -1.76 13.06
N ARG A 172 7.52 -0.92 14.10
CA ARG A 172 8.66 -0.23 14.71
C ARG A 172 9.66 -1.19 15.34
N LYS A 173 9.16 -2.20 16.07
CA LYS A 173 10.01 -3.20 16.72
C LYS A 173 10.81 -4.01 15.69
N LEU A 174 10.14 -4.51 14.65
CA LEU A 174 10.80 -5.26 13.58
C LEU A 174 11.78 -4.37 12.82
N GLY A 175 11.37 -3.16 12.43
CA GLY A 175 12.22 -2.25 11.69
C GLY A 175 13.46 -1.84 12.49
N GLY A 176 13.30 -1.50 13.77
CA GLY A 176 14.42 -1.18 14.66
C GLY A 176 15.40 -2.34 14.82
N HIS A 177 14.90 -3.58 14.86
CA HIS A 177 15.75 -4.78 14.92
C HIS A 177 16.69 -4.89 13.70
N PHE A 178 16.23 -4.50 12.52
CA PHE A 178 17.01 -4.52 11.28
C PHE A 178 17.67 -3.18 10.92
N GLY A 179 17.70 -2.23 11.85
CA GLY A 179 18.37 -0.94 11.64
C GLY A 179 17.60 0.03 10.72
N ILE A 180 16.29 -0.12 10.59
CA ILE A 180 15.42 0.81 9.87
C ILE A 180 15.12 2.03 10.75
N SER A 181 15.33 3.22 10.19
CA SER A 181 15.06 4.50 10.81
C SER A 181 13.69 5.04 10.39
N PHE A 182 12.86 5.39 11.36
CA PHE A 182 11.56 6.01 11.15
C PHE A 182 11.67 7.52 11.41
N VAL A 183 11.51 8.33 10.38
CA VAL A 183 11.73 9.79 10.43
C VAL A 183 10.42 10.51 10.09
N PRO A 184 10.00 11.55 10.83
CA PRO A 184 8.85 12.35 10.43
C PRO A 184 9.00 12.89 9.00
N LEU A 185 7.96 12.74 8.16
CA LEU A 185 8.03 13.10 6.74
C LEU A 185 8.48 14.54 6.54
N PHE A 186 7.86 15.49 7.24
CA PHE A 186 8.20 16.92 7.11
C PHE A 186 9.66 17.22 7.46
N SER A 187 10.17 16.64 8.56
CA SER A 187 11.58 16.80 8.96
C SER A 187 12.53 16.21 7.91
N GLY A 188 12.15 15.07 7.32
CA GLY A 188 12.88 14.45 6.22
C GLY A 188 12.94 15.32 4.97
N VAL A 189 11.82 15.92 4.59
CA VAL A 189 11.71 16.84 3.44
C VAL A 189 12.57 18.08 3.64
N ILE A 190 12.53 18.71 4.82
CA ILE A 190 13.38 19.88 5.13
C ILE A 190 14.85 19.53 4.99
N LYS A 191 15.27 18.37 5.51
CA LYS A 191 16.66 17.92 5.40
C LYS A 191 17.09 17.74 3.94
N LYS A 192 16.23 17.12 3.12
CA LYS A 192 16.47 16.95 1.68
C LYS A 192 16.53 18.27 0.92
N GLN A 193 15.68 19.24 1.27
CA GLN A 193 15.73 20.59 0.69
C GLN A 193 17.03 21.32 1.05
N LYS A 194 17.54 21.16 2.27
CA LYS A 194 18.85 21.72 2.66
C LYS A 194 20.00 21.08 1.89
N GLU A 195 19.99 19.76 1.75
CA GLU A 195 20.98 19.02 0.93
C GLU A 195 21.01 19.57 -0.51
N LEU A 196 19.87 19.97 -1.08
CA LEU A 196 19.79 20.57 -2.41
C LEU A 196 20.41 21.98 -2.49
N THR A 197 20.14 22.83 -1.50
CA THR A 197 20.72 24.18 -1.46
C THR A 197 22.25 24.16 -1.28
N GLU A 198 22.79 23.07 -0.75
CA GLU A 198 24.23 22.86 -0.53
C GLU A 198 24.93 22.14 -1.71
N GLY A 199 24.26 22.01 -2.87
CA GLY A 199 24.82 21.39 -4.07
C GLY A 199 24.62 19.87 -4.16
N GLY A 200 23.77 19.31 -3.30
CA GLY A 200 23.38 17.91 -3.33
C GLY A 200 22.41 17.56 -4.47
N SER A 201 22.18 16.27 -4.65
CA SER A 201 21.32 15.73 -5.71
C SER A 201 19.88 15.48 -5.21
N HIS A 202 18.87 15.76 -6.05
CA HIS A 202 17.43 15.44 -5.84
C HIS A 202 17.09 13.94 -5.69
N ASN A 203 18.09 13.07 -5.59
CA ASN A 203 17.88 11.64 -5.70
C ASN A 203 17.32 11.06 -4.39
N TRP A 204 15.99 11.00 -4.32
CA TRP A 204 15.30 9.94 -3.58
C TRP A 204 15.80 8.59 -4.09
N LYS A 205 16.13 7.71 -3.16
CA LYS A 205 16.64 6.37 -3.45
C LYS A 205 16.01 5.42 -2.44
N GLY A 206 15.42 4.34 -2.95
CA GLY A 206 14.98 3.23 -2.12
C GLY A 206 16.14 2.52 -1.42
N LEU A 207 15.81 1.59 -0.53
CA LEU A 207 16.74 0.68 0.16
C LEU A 207 17.80 1.35 1.06
N GLN A 208 17.53 2.56 1.56
CA GLN A 208 18.42 3.25 2.50
C GLN A 208 18.10 2.95 3.98
N GLY A 209 17.12 2.08 4.26
CA GLY A 209 16.67 1.81 5.62
C GLY A 209 16.03 3.03 6.29
N ILE A 210 15.52 3.99 5.53
CA ILE A 210 14.79 5.17 6.03
C ILE A 210 13.36 5.07 5.55
N LEU A 211 12.41 5.18 6.49
CA LEU A 211 10.98 5.26 6.22
C LEU A 211 10.41 6.54 6.83
N TYR A 212 9.51 7.20 6.11
CA TYR A 212 8.94 8.47 6.52
C TYR A 212 7.61 8.25 7.24
N THR A 213 7.46 8.75 8.47
CA THR A 213 6.22 8.60 9.23
C THR A 213 5.33 9.82 9.10
N VAL A 214 4.02 9.59 9.02
CA VAL A 214 2.98 10.62 9.04
C VAL A 214 1.87 10.24 10.02
N SER A 215 1.10 11.24 10.44
CA SER A 215 -0.08 11.06 11.29
C SER A 215 -1.40 11.28 10.55
N SER A 216 -1.38 11.88 9.37
CA SER A 216 -2.58 12.21 8.60
C SER A 216 -2.38 12.15 7.08
N TRP A 217 -3.48 11.99 6.34
CA TRP A 217 -3.48 12.07 4.88
C TRP A 217 -3.13 13.47 4.37
N ALA A 218 -3.40 14.52 5.16
CA ALA A 218 -3.05 15.90 4.83
C ALA A 218 -1.54 16.09 4.68
N GLU A 219 -0.73 15.46 5.54
CA GLU A 219 0.74 15.49 5.43
C GLU A 219 1.23 14.84 4.13
N ILE A 220 0.66 13.68 3.77
CA ILE A 220 0.99 12.97 2.52
C ILE A 220 0.59 13.84 1.33
N GLN A 221 -0.62 14.41 1.35
CA GLN A 221 -1.12 15.27 0.29
C GLN A 221 -0.21 16.49 0.07
N ALA A 222 0.14 17.20 1.15
CA ALA A 222 1.01 18.37 1.07
C ALA A 222 2.39 18.02 0.51
N PHE A 223 2.94 16.87 0.90
CA PHE A 223 4.20 16.39 0.36
C PHE A 223 4.11 16.07 -1.13
N ILE A 224 3.16 15.22 -1.54
CA ILE A 224 3.05 14.78 -2.94
C ILE A 224 2.72 15.94 -3.88
N MET A 225 1.87 16.88 -3.45
CA MET A 225 1.56 18.08 -4.24
C MET A 225 2.71 19.09 -4.31
N GLY A 226 3.71 18.97 -3.43
CA GLY A 226 4.89 19.83 -3.39
C GLY A 226 6.14 19.22 -4.04
N LEU A 227 6.05 17.99 -4.58
CA LEU A 227 7.09 17.35 -5.38
C LEU A 227 7.17 17.98 -6.78
#